data_AF-A0A6J6L3F4-F1
#
_entry.id   AF-A0A6J6L3F4-F1
#
_cell.length_a   1.000
_cell.length_b   1.000
_cell.length_c   1.000
_cell.angle_alpha   90.00
_cell.angle_beta   90.00
_cell.angle_gamma   90.00
#
_symmetry.space_group_name_H-M   'P 1'
#
loop_
_entity.id
_entity.type
_entity.pdbx_description
1 polymer ?
#
loop_
_entity_poly.entity_id
_entity_poly.type
_entity_poly.pdbx_seq_one_letter_code
_entity_poly.pdbx_strand_id
1 'polypeptide(L)' 'MSEKLGDSMTFIHAEIYTDDTATVVAPAVEALNMTYEPALFITDAQGIVVERLDAVFDADEINEVLVTLGLQ' A
#
# COMPACT_ATOMS: atom_id res chain seq x y z
N MET A 1 -8.97 -0.99 16.11
CA MET A 1 -7.78 -1.04 15.23
C MET A 1 -7.68 0.23 14.37
N SER A 2 -8.77 0.71 13.76
CA SER A 2 -8.72 1.87 12.84
C SER A 2 -8.40 3.22 13.49
N GLU A 3 -8.94 3.55 14.66
CA GLU A 3 -8.79 4.91 15.23
C GLU A 3 -7.33 5.25 15.60
N LYS A 4 -6.58 4.33 16.23
CA LYS A 4 -5.17 4.56 16.61
C LYS A 4 -4.21 4.62 15.40
N LEU A 5 -4.48 3.85 14.34
CA LEU A 5 -3.65 3.85 13.14
C LEU A 5 -3.94 5.09 12.28
N GLY A 6 -5.18 5.59 12.26
CA GLY A 6 -5.54 6.81 11.54
C GLY A 6 -4.79 8.05 12.02
N ASP A 7 -4.39 8.10 13.29
CA ASP A 7 -3.53 9.17 13.83
C ASP A 7 -2.05 9.00 13.47
N SER A 8 -1.61 7.77 13.18
CA SER A 8 -0.20 7.42 12.99
C SER A 8 0.20 7.21 11.54
N MET A 9 -0.76 6.98 10.64
CA MET A 9 -0.54 6.60 9.25
C MET A 9 -1.54 7.29 8.32
N THR A 10 -1.09 7.56 7.10
CA THR A 10 -1.96 7.99 5.99
C THR A 10 -2.22 6.80 5.08
N PHE A 11 -3.50 6.51 4.81
CA PHE A 11 -3.90 5.45 3.89
C PHE A 11 -4.18 6.04 2.51
N ILE A 12 -3.51 5.51 1.49
CA ILE A 12 -3.69 5.92 0.10
C ILE A 12 -4.22 4.71 -0.66
N HIS A 13 -5.39 4.85 -1.27
CA HIS A 13 -5.89 3.91 -2.26
C HIS A 13 -5.57 4.46 -3.66
N ALA A 14 -4.98 3.62 -4.51
CA ALA A 14 -4.71 3.93 -5.90
C ALA A 14 -5.37 2.87 -6.78
N GLU A 15 -6.24 3.33 -7.68
CA GLU A 15 -6.84 2.48 -8.71
C GLU A 15 -5.80 2.08 -9.76
N ILE A 16 -6.00 0.93 -10.42
CA ILE A 16 -5.08 0.45 -11.46
C ILE A 16 -5.18 1.26 -12.74
N TYR A 17 -6.36 1.74 -13.08
CA TYR A 17 -6.63 2.48 -14.31
C TYR A 17 -7.05 3.92 -14.00
N THR A 18 -6.85 4.82 -14.97
CA THR A 18 -7.24 6.24 -14.81
C THR A 18 -8.75 6.45 -14.81
N ASP A 19 -9.50 5.49 -15.35
CA ASP A 19 -10.96 5.46 -15.42
C ASP A 19 -11.48 4.03 -15.68
N ASP A 20 -12.81 3.91 -15.71
CA ASP A 20 -13.52 2.64 -15.88
C ASP A 20 -13.41 2.03 -17.30
N THR A 21 -12.76 2.71 -18.25
CA THR A 21 -12.51 2.11 -19.58
C THR A 21 -11.40 1.07 -19.55
N ALA A 22 -10.58 1.07 -18.50
CA ALA A 22 -9.47 0.14 -18.28
C ALA A 22 -8.45 0.07 -19.45
N THR A 23 -8.16 1.23 -20.06
CA THR A 23 -7.24 1.32 -21.22
C THR A 23 -5.90 1.97 -20.90
N VAL A 24 -5.86 2.86 -19.92
CA VAL A 24 -4.67 3.60 -19.50
C VAL A 24 -4.44 3.32 -18.01
N VAL A 25 -3.25 2.80 -17.69
CA VAL A 25 -2.85 2.52 -16.30
C VAL A 25 -2.62 3.83 -15.54
N ALA A 26 -2.93 3.83 -14.25
CA ALA A 26 -2.74 4.99 -13.40
C ALA A 26 -1.24 5.28 -13.18
N PRO A 27 -0.85 6.56 -12.98
CA PRO A 27 0.56 6.92 -12.80
C PRO A 27 1.28 6.16 -11.68
N ALA A 28 0.57 5.75 -10.62
CA ALA A 28 1.14 4.98 -9.52
C ALA A 28 1.59 3.56 -9.96
N VAL A 29 0.82 2.91 -10.83
CA VAL A 29 1.13 1.58 -11.38
C VAL A 29 2.41 1.64 -12.21
N GLU A 30 2.55 2.68 -13.04
CA GLU A 30 3.76 2.91 -13.83
C GLU A 30 4.96 3.26 -12.94
N ALA A 31 4.80 4.19 -11.98
CA ALA A 31 5.87 4.65 -11.11
C ALA A 31 6.45 3.51 -10.24
N LEU A 32 5.61 2.55 -9.85
CA LEU A 32 6.00 1.40 -9.04
C LEU A 32 6.33 0.16 -9.89
N ASN A 33 6.34 0.28 -11.22
CA ASN A 33 6.55 -0.81 -12.18
C ASN A 33 5.71 -2.05 -11.86
N MET A 34 4.44 -1.85 -11.53
CA MET A 34 3.55 -2.94 -11.12
C MET A 34 3.12 -3.78 -12.33
N THR A 35 3.05 -5.09 -12.13
CA THR A 35 2.63 -6.06 -13.15
C THR A 35 1.46 -6.95 -12.70
N TYR A 36 0.98 -6.78 -11.46
CA TYR A 36 -0.12 -7.53 -10.86
C TYR A 36 -0.75 -6.74 -9.71
N GLU A 37 -1.89 -7.23 -9.25
CA GLU A 37 -2.65 -6.75 -8.10
C GLU A 37 -3.22 -7.91 -7.26
N PRO A 38 -3.56 -7.69 -5.97
CA PRO A 38 -3.29 -6.48 -5.21
C PRO A 38 -1.82 -6.42 -4.73
N ALA A 39 -1.37 -5.22 -4.37
CA ALA A 39 -0.09 -4.99 -3.70
C ALA A 39 -0.27 -3.87 -2.67
N LEU A 40 0.34 -4.01 -1.49
CA LEU A 40 0.37 -3.00 -0.45
C LEU A 40 1.79 -2.51 -0.25
N PHE A 41 1.99 -1.20 -0.34
CA PHE A 41 3.27 -0.56 -0.10
C PHE A 41 3.18 0.22 1.21
N ILE A 42 4.23 0.14 2.03
CA ILE A 42 4.40 0.99 3.21
C ILE A 42 5.62 1.86 3.00
N THR A 43 5.45 3.16 3.22
CA THR A 43 6.53 4.14 3.10
C THR A 43 6.83 4.80 4.43
N ASP A 44 8.09 5.21 4.62
CA ASP A 44 8.45 6.13 5.71
C ASP A 44 7.97 7.58 5.42
N ALA A 45 8.24 8.49 6.36
CA ALA A 45 7.88 9.90 6.25
C ALA A 45 8.65 10.65 5.13
N GLN A 46 9.70 10.05 4.58
CA GLN A 46 10.50 10.56 3.47
C GLN A 46 10.01 10.03 2.12
N GLY A 47 8.99 9.15 2.11
CA GLY A 47 8.44 8.54 0.91
C GLY A 47 9.25 7.36 0.39
N ILE A 48 10.14 6.79 1.20
CA ILE A 48 10.89 5.59 0.83
C ILE A 48 10.05 4.36 1.18
N VAL A 49 9.91 3.43 0.24
CA VAL A 49 9.23 2.15 0.50
C VAL A 49 10.07 1.33 1.48
N VAL A 50 9.49 1.06 2.65
CA VAL A 50 10.10 0.27 3.73
C VAL A 50 9.56 -1.16 3.78
N GLU A 51 8.37 -1.41 3.23
CA GLU A 51 7.81 -2.76 3.07
C GLU A 51 6.87 -2.86 1.87
N ARG A 52 6.73 -4.07 1.32
CA ARG A 52 5.82 -4.41 0.23
C ARG A 52 5.21 -5.79 0.45
N LEU A 53 3.88 -5.86 0.48
CA LEU A 53 3.12 -7.11 0.46
C LEU A 53 2.52 -7.32 -0.93
N ASP A 54 2.64 -8.51 -1.46
CA ASP A 54 2.28 -8.84 -2.84
C ASP A 54 1.22 -9.93 -2.92
N ALA A 55 0.26 -9.76 -3.83
CA ALA A 55 -0.85 -10.67 -4.09
C ALA A 55 -1.74 -10.88 -2.85
N VAL A 56 -1.89 -12.12 -2.38
CA VAL A 56 -2.79 -12.45 -1.28
C VAL A 56 -2.04 -12.26 0.03
N PHE A 57 -2.48 -11.28 0.81
CA PHE A 57 -2.04 -11.05 2.18
C PHE A 57 -3.24 -10.96 3.13
N ASP A 58 -3.02 -11.23 4.41
CA ASP A 58 -4.03 -11.12 5.45
C ASP A 58 -3.73 -10.04 6.51
N ALA A 59 -4.63 -9.93 7.50
CA ALA A 59 -4.51 -8.95 8.56
C ALA A 59 -3.35 -9.26 9.52
N ASP A 60 -2.99 -10.53 9.69
CA ASP A 60 -1.92 -10.93 10.59
C ASP A 60 -0.56 -10.52 9.98
N GLU A 61 -0.37 -10.74 8.68
CA GLU A 61 0.81 -10.28 7.94
C GLU A 61 0.98 -8.75 8.01
N ILE A 62 -0.12 -8.00 7.81
CA ILE A 62 -0.08 -6.53 7.95
C ILE A 62 0.31 -6.14 9.38
N ASN A 63 -0.27 -6.77 10.40
CA ASN A 63 0.03 -6.44 11.79
C ASN A 63 1.49 -6.76 12.15
N GLU A 64 2.04 -7.88 11.68
CA GLU A 64 3.45 -8.24 11.90
C GLU A 64 4.40 -7.19 11.33
N VAL A 65 4.10 -6.67 10.14
CA VAL A 65 4.85 -5.57 9.54
C VAL A 65 4.73 -4.30 10.41
N LEU A 66 3.53 -3.94 10.84
CA LEU A 66 3.33 -2.75 11.68
C LEU A 66 4.06 -2.84 13.03
N VAL A 67 4.09 -4.02 13.65
CA VAL A 67 4.86 -4.27 14.87
C VAL A 67 6.36 -4.13 14.60
N THR A 68 6.84 -4.69 13.49
CA THR A 68 8.25 -4.60 13.08
C THR A 68 8.68 -3.14 12.88
N LEU A 69 7.77 -2.31 12.38
CA LEU A 69 7.97 -0.87 12.18
C LEU A 69 7.75 -0.02 13.45
N GLY A 70 7.33 -0.63 14.58
CA GLY A 70 7.09 0.06 15.85
C GLY A 70 5.84 0.95 15.85
N LEU A 71 4.85 0.63 15.01
CA LEU A 71 3.60 1.38 14.84
C LEU A 71 2.42 0.78 15.64
N GLN A 72 2.64 -0.32 16.36
CA GLN A 72 1.67 -0.97 17.26
C GLN A 72 2.27 -1.35 18.61
#